data_AF-A0AAT9HYM4-F1
#
_entry.id   AF-A0AAT9HYM4-F1
#
_cell.length_a   1.000
_cell.length_b   1.000
_cell.length_c   1.000
_cell.angle_alpha   90.00
_cell.angle_beta   90.00
_cell.angle_gamma   90.00
#
_symmetry.space_group_name_H-M   'P 1'
#
loop_
_entity.id
_entity.type
_entity.pdbx_description
1 polymer ?
#
loop_
_entity_poly.entity_id
_entity_poly.type
_entity_poly.pdbx_seq_one_letter_code
_entity_poly.pdbx_strand_id
1 'polypeptide(L)'
;MLLTGGPLIAAAGMLWLSLITPDGGYWTQVFGGLLVVGAGIAFVIIPVQNVALTGVRPHDAGAASALVNSAMQIGGCVGLSVFTTIYLSATERSVTAGGDRAAALTDGYSAVFLATAVTLIAAALVAATTLRGTRPTPTKRKATEAPVPVG
;
A
#
# COMPACT_ATOMS: atom_id res chain seq x y z
N MET A 1 6.70 -14.27 -0.58
CA MET A 1 7.18 -13.62 -1.83
C MET A 1 6.18 -12.61 -2.37
N LEU A 2 4.88 -12.92 -2.50
CA LEU A 2 3.85 -11.94 -2.91
C LEU A 2 3.79 -10.68 -2.02
N LEU A 3 3.81 -10.86 -0.69
CA LEU A 3 3.82 -9.76 0.29
C LEU A 3 5.07 -8.86 0.25
N THR A 4 6.15 -9.31 -0.39
CA THR A 4 7.42 -8.58 -0.47
C THR A 4 7.61 -7.98 -1.86
N GLY A 5 7.19 -8.70 -2.91
CA GLY A 5 7.26 -8.22 -4.29
C GLY A 5 6.23 -7.13 -4.61
N GLY A 6 5.00 -7.24 -4.11
CA GLY A 6 3.93 -6.26 -4.36
C GLY A 6 4.29 -4.83 -3.94
N PRO A 7 4.74 -4.59 -2.70
CA PRO A 7 5.13 -3.25 -2.26
C PRO A 7 6.36 -2.71 -2.99
N LEU A 8 7.30 -3.58 -3.39
CA LEU A 8 8.47 -3.17 -4.19
C LEU A 8 8.07 -2.74 -5.61
N ILE A 9 7.11 -3.43 -6.23
CA ILE A 9 6.55 -3.03 -7.53
C ILE A 9 5.82 -1.69 -7.41
N ALA A 10 5.01 -1.51 -6.36
CA ALA A 10 4.34 -0.23 -6.10
C ALA A 10 5.35 0.90 -5.83
N ALA A 11 6.43 0.62 -5.10
CA ALA A 11 7.51 1.58 -4.85
C ALA A 11 8.22 1.98 -6.15
N ALA A 12 8.46 1.04 -7.07
CA ALA A 12 9.04 1.34 -8.37
C ALA A 12 8.12 2.26 -9.20
N GLY A 13 6.80 2.03 -9.17
CA GLY A 13 5.82 2.92 -9.80
C GLY A 13 5.80 4.33 -9.19
N MET A 14 5.90 4.43 -7.86
CA MET A 14 6.01 5.73 -7.17
C MET A 14 7.32 6.46 -7.48
N LEU A 15 8.44 5.76 -7.58
CA LEU A 15 9.71 6.35 -8.02
C LEU A 15 9.63 6.85 -9.47
N TRP A 16 8.96 6.10 -10.34
CA TRP A 16 8.72 6.53 -11.71
C TRP A 16 7.91 7.83 -11.75
N LEU A 17 6.81 7.90 -11.00
CA LEU A 17 5.98 9.11 -10.93
C LEU A 17 6.71 10.30 -10.27
N SER A 18 7.64 10.03 -9.36
CA SER A 18 8.49 11.07 -8.73
C SER A 18 9.45 11.75 -9.72
N LEU A 19 9.67 11.19 -10.90
CA LEU A 19 10.55 11.74 -11.94
C LEU A 19 9.77 12.49 -13.04
N ILE A 20 8.46 12.73 -12.85
CA ILE A 20 7.64 13.47 -13.82
C ILE A 20 8.19 14.88 -13.97
N THR A 21 8.38 15.28 -15.23
CA THR A 21 8.86 16.61 -15.60
C THR A 21 7.69 17.42 -16.19
N PRO A 22 7.64 18.75 -16.01
CA PRO A 22 6.54 19.58 -16.53
C PRO A 22 6.28 19.47 -18.03
N ASP A 23 7.33 19.19 -18.83
CA ASP A 23 7.26 19.05 -20.29
C ASP A 23 7.03 17.60 -20.76
N GLY A 24 6.74 16.68 -19.84
CA GLY A 24 6.63 15.25 -20.10
C GLY A 24 5.33 14.80 -20.78
N GLY A 25 5.41 13.74 -21.58
CA GLY A 25 4.25 13.12 -22.23
C GLY A 25 3.42 12.28 -21.25
N TYR A 26 2.10 12.52 -21.20
CA TYR A 26 1.14 11.80 -20.35
C TYR A 26 1.22 10.27 -20.48
N TRP A 27 1.25 9.77 -21.72
CA TRP A 27 1.19 8.34 -22.02
C TRP A 27 2.43 7.55 -21.56
N THR A 28 3.59 8.21 -21.48
CA THR A 28 4.86 7.54 -21.13
C THR A 28 5.24 7.78 -19.68
N GLN A 29 5.02 8.98 -19.14
CA GLN A 29 5.45 9.32 -17.77
C GLN A 29 4.36 9.02 -16.73
N VAL A 30 3.10 9.33 -17.04
CA VAL A 30 2.00 9.25 -16.07
C VAL A 30 1.29 7.90 -16.16
N PHE A 31 0.83 7.54 -17.36
CA PHE A 31 0.06 6.30 -17.57
C PHE A 31 0.86 5.04 -17.23
N GLY A 32 2.14 4.99 -17.63
CA GLY A 32 3.04 3.88 -17.28
C GLY A 32 3.21 3.73 -15.77
N GLY A 33 3.47 4.83 -15.06
CA GLY A 33 3.60 4.82 -13.60
C GLY A 33 2.33 4.35 -12.91
N LEU A 34 1.16 4.86 -13.33
CA LEU A 34 -0.14 4.44 -12.80
C LEU A 34 -0.42 2.94 -12.99
N LEU A 35 -0.07 2.37 -14.14
CA LEU A 35 -0.21 0.93 -14.37
C LEU A 35 0.66 0.10 -13.43
N VAL A 36 1.92 0.52 -13.23
CA VAL A 36 2.85 -0.17 -12.33
C VAL A 36 2.37 -0.10 -10.88
N VAL A 37 1.89 1.07 -10.45
CA VAL A 37 1.30 1.26 -9.11
C VAL A 37 0.06 0.38 -8.94
N GLY A 38 -0.86 0.39 -9.91
CA GLY A 38 -2.08 -0.42 -9.87
C GLY A 38 -1.79 -1.92 -9.79
N ALA A 39 -0.82 -2.40 -10.57
CA ALA A 39 -0.36 -3.78 -10.51
C ALA A 39 0.24 -4.11 -9.13
N GLY A 40 1.10 -3.24 -8.59
CA GLY A 40 1.69 -3.40 -7.26
C GLY A 40 0.64 -3.48 -6.15
N ILE A 41 -0.35 -2.59 -6.16
CA ILE A 41 -1.44 -2.56 -5.18
C ILE A 41 -2.29 -3.84 -5.23
N ALA A 42 -2.60 -4.36 -6.42
CA ALA A 42 -3.36 -5.60 -6.57
C ALA A 42 -2.68 -6.80 -5.88
N PHE A 43 -1.34 -6.85 -5.90
CA PHE A 43 -0.57 -7.89 -5.22
C PHE A 43 -0.45 -7.70 -3.70
N VAL A 44 -0.79 -6.52 -3.16
CA VAL A 44 -0.75 -6.22 -1.71
C VAL A 44 -2.10 -6.49 -1.04
N ILE A 45 -3.21 -6.11 -1.68
CA ILE A 45 -4.55 -6.17 -1.06
C ILE A 45 -4.94 -7.60 -0.66
N ILE A 46 -4.76 -8.57 -1.57
CA ILE A 46 -5.20 -9.95 -1.37
C ILE A 46 -4.50 -10.63 -0.16
N PRO A 47 -3.16 -10.61 -0.05
CA PRO A 47 -2.50 -11.29 1.05
C PRO A 47 -2.64 -10.57 2.40
N VAL A 48 -2.80 -9.24 2.43
CA VAL A 48 -3.04 -8.49 3.68
C VAL A 48 -4.35 -8.93 4.35
N GLN A 49 -5.43 -9.11 3.56
CA GLN A 49 -6.71 -9.59 4.09
C GLN A 49 -6.62 -11.00 4.66
N ASN A 50 -5.86 -11.90 4.04
CA ASN A 50 -5.67 -13.26 4.53
C ASN A 50 -4.92 -13.31 5.87
N VAL A 51 -3.87 -12.50 6.03
CA VAL A 51 -3.05 -12.51 7.27
C VAL A 51 -3.82 -11.91 8.46
N ALA A 52 -4.66 -10.91 8.22
CA ALA A 52 -5.41 -10.24 9.28
C ALA A 52 -6.39 -11.14 10.05
N LEU A 53 -6.81 -12.27 9.45
CA LEU A 53 -7.83 -13.16 10.01
C LEU A 53 -7.28 -14.53 10.43
N THR A 54 -6.02 -14.83 10.10
CA THR A 54 -5.39 -16.10 10.50
C THR A 54 -5.05 -16.13 11.99
N GLY A 55 -5.57 -17.12 12.72
CA GLY A 55 -5.17 -17.42 14.10
C GLY A 55 -6.10 -16.90 15.21
N VAL A 56 -7.20 -16.22 14.86
CA VAL A 56 -8.19 -15.73 15.84
C VAL A 56 -9.23 -16.81 16.13
N ARG A 57 -9.52 -17.08 17.40
CA ARG A 57 -10.58 -18.02 17.80
C ARG A 57 -11.94 -17.43 17.39
N PRO A 58 -12.93 -18.24 16.98
CA PRO A 58 -14.23 -17.73 16.53
C PRO A 58 -14.92 -16.78 17.53
N HIS A 59 -14.66 -16.98 18.83
CA HIS A 59 -15.22 -16.16 19.91
C HIS A 59 -14.59 -14.75 20.02
N ASP A 60 -13.36 -14.58 19.55
CA ASP A 60 -12.62 -13.31 19.58
C ASP A 60 -12.68 -12.54 18.25
N ALA A 61 -13.26 -13.15 17.20
CA ALA A 61 -13.23 -12.62 15.84
C ALA A 61 -13.84 -11.22 15.72
N GLY A 62 -14.92 -10.94 16.47
CA GLY A 62 -15.56 -9.62 16.50
C GLY A 62 -14.67 -8.54 17.11
N ALA A 63 -14.03 -8.83 18.24
CA ALA A 63 -13.12 -7.90 18.92
C ALA A 63 -11.83 -7.68 18.12
N ALA A 64 -11.27 -8.75 17.52
CA ALA A 64 -10.08 -8.65 16.67
C ALA A 64 -10.35 -7.83 15.40
N SER A 65 -11.49 -8.05 14.74
CA SER A 65 -11.87 -7.28 13.55
C SER A 65 -12.08 -5.79 13.87
N ALA A 66 -12.74 -5.49 15.00
CA ALA A 66 -12.92 -4.11 15.46
C ALA A 66 -11.57 -3.43 15.71
N LEU A 67 -10.64 -4.11 16.39
CA LEU A 67 -9.29 -3.59 16.63
C LEU A 67 -8.53 -3.33 15.33
N VAL A 68 -8.54 -4.28 14.38
CA VAL A 68 -7.87 -4.13 13.08
C VAL A 68 -8.46 -2.96 12.30
N ASN A 69 -9.78 -2.84 12.24
CA ASN A 69 -10.43 -1.75 11.52
C ASN A 69 -10.14 -0.38 12.15
N SER A 70 -10.16 -0.27 13.48
CA SER A 70 -9.76 0.95 14.18
C SER A 70 -8.29 1.29 13.94
N ALA A 71 -7.40 0.30 14.00
CA ALA A 71 -5.98 0.50 13.71
C ALA A 71 -5.74 0.94 12.26
N MET A 72 -6.46 0.39 11.29
CA MET A 72 -6.40 0.80 9.89
C MET A 72 -6.90 2.23 9.68
N GLN A 73 -8.01 2.62 10.32
CA GLN A 73 -8.52 3.99 10.24
C GLN A 73 -7.54 5.00 10.86
N ILE A 74 -7.02 4.71 12.06
CA ILE A 74 -6.03 5.56 12.72
C ILE A 74 -4.77 5.66 11.86
N GLY A 75 -4.27 4.53 11.35
CA GLY A 75 -3.11 4.50 10.45
C GLY A 75 -3.34 5.29 9.17
N GLY A 76 -4.53 5.21 8.58
CA GLY A 76 -4.91 5.98 7.41
C GLY A 76 -4.89 7.50 7.65
N CYS A 77 -5.48 7.95 8.77
CA CYS A 77 -5.48 9.37 9.13
C CYS A 77 -4.07 9.88 9.42
N VAL A 78 -3.26 9.12 10.19
CA VAL A 78 -1.88 9.49 10.52
C VAL A 78 -1.02 9.54 9.26
N GLY A 79 -1.11 8.53 8.39
CA GLY A 79 -0.38 8.50 7.12
C GLY A 79 -0.74 9.67 6.22
N LEU A 80 -2.03 9.96 6.07
CA LEU A 80 -2.50 11.10 5.29
C LEU A 80 -1.99 12.43 5.84
N SER A 81 -1.99 12.61 7.17
CA SER A 81 -1.48 13.82 7.80
C SER A 81 0.00 14.03 7.51
N VAL A 82 0.82 13.00 7.66
CA VAL A 82 2.27 13.06 7.36
C VAL A 82 2.51 13.42 5.89
N PHE A 83 1.81 12.77 4.96
CA PHE A 83 1.95 13.07 3.53
C PHE A 83 1.48 14.48 3.17
N THR A 84 0.42 14.97 3.81
CA THR A 84 -0.06 16.35 3.62
C THR A 84 0.98 17.36 4.10
N THR A 85 1.61 17.12 5.25
CA THR A 85 2.69 17.98 5.75
C THR A 85 3.89 18.00 4.80
N ILE A 86 4.29 16.85 4.26
CA ILE A 86 5.39 16.74 3.28
C ILE A 86 5.05 17.53 2.01
N TYR A 87 3.83 17.36 1.50
CA TYR A 87 3.34 18.09 0.33
C TYR A 87 3.44 19.60 0.54
N LEU A 88 2.83 20.10 1.62
CA LEU A 88 2.80 21.53 1.93
C LEU A 88 4.22 22.10 2.12
N SER A 89 5.09 21.37 2.81
CA SER A 89 6.47 21.79 3.05
C SER A 89 7.29 21.88 1.76
N ALA A 90 7.09 20.96 0.82
CA ALA A 90 7.74 21.01 -0.49
C ALA A 90 7.19 22.14 -1.36
N THR A 91 5.87 22.28 -1.44
CA THR A 91 5.22 23.37 -2.17
C THR A 91 5.63 24.75 -1.64
N GLU A 92 5.66 24.94 -0.32
CA GLU A 92 6.08 26.21 0.30
C GLU A 92 7.55 26.56 0.01
N ARG A 93 8.44 25.57 0.04
CA ARG A 93 9.85 25.75 -0.36
C ARG A 93 9.99 26.19 -1.82
N SER A 94 9.21 25.63 -2.72
CA SER A 94 9.25 26.02 -4.14
C SER A 94 8.69 27.43 -4.35
N VAL A 95 7.60 27.80 -3.66
CA VAL A 95 7.04 29.16 -3.72
C VAL A 95 8.03 30.20 -3.19
N THR A 96 8.66 29.92 -2.05
CA THR A 96 9.66 30.83 -1.45
C THR A 96 10.92 30.97 -2.29
N ALA A 97 11.27 29.94 -3.08
CA ALA A 97 12.34 29.99 -4.08
C ALA A 97 11.95 30.76 -5.37
N GLY A 98 10.74 31.31 -5.46
CA GLY A 98 10.27 32.05 -6.63
C GLY A 98 9.75 31.18 -7.78
N GLY A 99 9.47 29.90 -7.53
CA GLY A 99 8.85 29.01 -8.52
C GLY A 99 7.41 29.42 -8.82
N ASP A 100 7.01 29.30 -10.09
CA ASP A 100 5.62 29.51 -10.50
C ASP A 100 4.71 28.41 -9.89
N ARG A 101 3.39 28.67 -9.87
CA ARG A 101 2.36 27.80 -9.31
C ARG A 101 2.47 26.36 -9.82
N ALA A 102 2.70 26.17 -11.12
CA ALA A 102 2.84 24.83 -11.71
C ALA A 102 4.06 24.08 -11.18
N ALA A 103 5.19 24.77 -11.01
CA ALA A 103 6.42 24.21 -10.47
C ALA A 103 6.23 23.80 -8.99
N ALA A 104 5.61 24.66 -8.18
CA ALA A 104 5.39 24.40 -6.76
C ALA A 104 4.44 23.22 -6.49
N LEU A 105 3.43 23.01 -7.33
CA LEU A 105 2.57 21.83 -7.27
C LEU A 105 3.33 20.57 -7.65
N THR A 106 4.12 20.62 -8.73
CA THR A 106 4.91 19.49 -9.22
C THR A 106 5.93 19.03 -8.17
N ASP A 107 6.60 19.98 -7.50
CA ASP A 107 7.57 19.67 -6.45
C ASP A 107 6.89 19.05 -5.21
N GLY A 108 5.71 19.56 -4.85
CA GLY A 108 4.85 18.99 -3.81
C GLY A 108 4.48 17.53 -4.07
N TYR A 109 3.96 17.22 -5.27
CA TYR A 109 3.60 15.86 -5.66
C TYR A 109 4.82 14.93 -5.73
N SER A 110 5.93 15.40 -6.31
CA SER A 110 7.17 14.64 -6.40
C SER A 110 7.69 14.24 -5.03
N ALA A 111 7.68 15.18 -4.06
CA ALA A 111 8.07 14.89 -2.68
C ALA A 111 7.19 13.82 -2.02
N VAL A 112 5.87 13.87 -2.23
CA VAL A 112 4.95 12.86 -1.70
C VAL A 112 5.17 11.49 -2.36
N PHE A 113 5.39 11.44 -3.67
CA PHE A 113 5.67 10.18 -4.36
C PHE A 113 6.95 9.52 -3.85
N LEU A 114 8.00 10.31 -3.65
CA LEU A 114 9.26 9.82 -3.07
C LEU A 114 9.08 9.33 -1.63
N ALA A 115 8.38 10.09 -0.78
CA ALA A 115 8.06 9.68 0.58
C ALA A 115 7.25 8.38 0.61
N THR A 116 6.30 8.23 -0.33
CA THR A 116 5.49 7.01 -0.48
C THR A 116 6.36 5.84 -0.91
N ALA A 117 7.28 6.02 -1.86
CA ALA A 117 8.22 4.97 -2.27
C ALA A 117 9.07 4.48 -1.09
N VAL A 118 9.64 5.40 -0.30
CA VAL A 118 10.44 5.07 0.88
C VAL A 118 9.60 4.30 1.91
N THR A 119 8.36 4.75 2.14
CA THR A 119 7.43 4.09 3.06
C THR A 119 7.08 2.67 2.61
N LEU A 120 6.85 2.46 1.31
CA LEU A 120 6.57 1.14 0.74
C LEU A 120 7.79 0.19 0.82
N ILE A 121 9.01 0.71 0.62
CA ILE A 121 10.25 -0.06 0.79
C ILE A 121 10.42 -0.46 2.27
N ALA A 122 10.22 0.47 3.19
CA ALA A 122 10.27 0.18 4.63
C ALA A 122 9.23 -0.87 5.03
N ALA A 123 7.99 -0.76 4.52
CA ALA A 123 6.95 -1.74 4.74
C ALA A 123 7.32 -3.12 4.17
N ALA A 124 7.94 -3.18 2.99
CA ALA A 124 8.44 -4.43 2.41
C ALA A 124 9.52 -5.08 3.28
N LEU A 125 10.44 -4.29 3.86
CA LEU A 125 11.49 -4.78 4.76
C LEU A 125 10.91 -5.31 6.07
N VAL A 126 9.96 -4.60 6.66
CA VAL A 126 9.23 -5.07 7.86
C VAL A 126 8.50 -6.36 7.55
N ALA A 127 7.77 -6.43 6.42
CA ALA A 127 7.09 -7.65 5.99
C ALA A 127 8.09 -8.81 5.75
N ALA A 128 9.24 -8.52 5.14
CA ALA A 128 10.28 -9.52 4.87
C ALA A 128 10.92 -10.08 6.13
N THR A 129 10.97 -9.32 7.22
CA THR A 129 11.59 -9.75 8.49
C THR A 129 10.57 -10.43 9.41
N THR A 130 9.33 -9.94 9.44
CA THR A 130 8.26 -10.46 10.32
C THR A 130 7.51 -11.67 9.75
N LEU A 131 7.28 -11.75 8.42
CA LEU A 131 6.48 -12.83 7.81
C LEU A 131 7.28 -14.04 7.34
N ARG A 132 8.58 -14.16 7.63
CA ARG A 132 9.38 -15.35 7.27
C ARG A 132 8.95 -16.65 7.97
N GLY A 133 7.89 -16.65 8.80
CA GLY A 133 7.42 -17.81 9.55
C GLY A 133 6.13 -18.48 9.07
N THR A 134 5.29 -17.86 8.24
CA THR A 134 3.93 -18.38 7.99
C THR A 134 3.86 -19.20 6.70
N ARG A 135 4.23 -20.48 6.77
CA ARG A 135 3.86 -21.44 5.71
C ARG A 135 2.32 -21.51 5.66
N PRO A 136 1.69 -21.35 4.49
CA PRO A 136 0.26 -21.61 4.34
C PRO A 136 0.01 -23.06 4.75
N THR A 137 -0.65 -23.28 5.88
CA THR A 137 -1.13 -24.63 6.21
C THR A 137 -2.26 -24.92 5.23
N PRO A 138 -2.15 -25.97 4.39
CA PRO A 138 -3.19 -26.30 3.43
C PRO A 138 -4.49 -26.54 4.19
N THR A 139 -5.50 -25.68 3.96
CA THR A 139 -6.85 -25.91 4.46
C THR A 139 -7.33 -27.22 3.87
N LYS A 140 -7.29 -28.31 4.65
CA LYS A 140 -7.97 -29.56 4.32
C LYS A 140 -9.45 -29.22 4.19
N ARG A 141 -9.93 -29.09 2.95
CA ARG A 141 -11.35 -29.14 2.60
C ARG A 141 -11.92 -30.38 3.29
N LYS A 142 -12.71 -30.19 4.36
CA LYS A 142 -13.45 -31.30 5.00
C LYS A 142 -14.39 -31.87 3.95
N ALA A 143 -13.98 -32.98 3.34
CA ALA A 143 -14.84 -33.87 2.58
C ALA A 143 -15.73 -34.59 3.60
N THR A 144 -16.81 -33.95 4.05
CA THR A 144 -17.88 -34.63 4.80
C THR A 144 -19.18 -33.84 4.67
N GLU A 145 -19.70 -33.76 3.45
CA GLU A 145 -21.14 -33.60 3.25
C GLU A 145 -21.57 -34.88 2.54
N ALA A 146 -21.78 -35.93 3.34
CA ALA A 146 -22.46 -37.13 2.87
C ALA A 146 -23.97 -36.80 2.82
N PRO A 147 -24.69 -37.18 1.76
CA PRO A 147 -26.12 -36.89 1.66
C PRO A 147 -26.86 -37.55 2.82
N VAL A 148 -27.68 -36.78 3.55
CA VAL A 148 -28.61 -37.33 4.55
C VAL A 148 -29.68 -38.12 3.80
N PRO A 149 -29.83 -39.44 4.02
CA PRO A 149 -30.93 -40.18 3.44
C PRO A 149 -32.23 -39.72 4.11
N VAL A 150 -33.11 -39.10 3.33
CA VAL A 150 -34.51 -38.87 3.67
C VAL A 150 -35.20 -40.24 3.59
N GLY A 151 -35.48 -40.82 4.76
CA GLY A 151 -36.39 -41.94 4.95
C GLY A 151 -37.73 -41.45 5.47
#